data_AF-A0A943BLS7-F1
#
_entry.id   AF-A0A943BLS7-F1
#
_cell.length_a   1.000
_cell.length_b   1.000
_cell.length_c   1.000
_cell.angle_alpha   90.00
_cell.angle_beta   90.00
_cell.angle_gamma   90.00
#
_symmetry.space_group_name_H-M   'P 1'
#
loop_
_entity.id
_entity.type
_entity.pdbx_description
1 polymer ?
#
loop_
_entity_poly.entity_id
_entity_poly.type
_entity_poly.pdbx_seq_one_letter_code
_entity_poly.pdbx_strand_id
1 'polypeptide(L)'
;MLQRCKRLIPVILYGTFYMTCFSWLEKFPRKYHIINSTLDYKIPFCEYFIIPYFLWFLYIAGTVLFFIFFNEDKIEYQNLLINLGIGMTLFLIVSYVYPNGLSLRPTKFARDNIFTDLVGFLYTIDTPTNVLPSIHVYNSVAAFCALNNCKKLQKHRGIRVSAFILTVLIILSTMFLKQHSICDVATGITFAVASYIMIYKVYARGNAKENAKEKHRVIYAKNRKPDQHS
;
A
#
# COMPACT_ATOMS: atom_id res chain seq x y z
N MET A 1 -22.17 -0.11 -15.20
CA MET A 1 -20.84 0.32 -15.70
C MET A 1 -20.52 1.77 -15.32
N LEU A 2 -21.35 2.75 -15.68
CA LEU A 2 -21.10 4.19 -15.42
C LEU A 2 -20.76 4.56 -13.94
N GLN A 3 -21.49 4.00 -12.97
CA GLN A 3 -21.21 4.25 -11.54
C GLN A 3 -19.87 3.67 -11.06
N ARG A 4 -19.38 2.58 -11.69
CA ARG A 4 -18.07 1.99 -11.37
C ARG A 4 -16.94 2.83 -11.98
N CYS A 5 -17.14 3.41 -13.16
CA CYS A 5 -16.17 4.34 -13.75
C CYS A 5 -15.94 5.60 -12.88
N LYS A 6 -16.97 6.08 -12.17
CA LYS A 6 -16.82 7.20 -11.22
C LYS A 6 -15.85 6.88 -10.06
N ARG A 7 -15.61 5.60 -9.74
CA ARG A 7 -14.60 5.19 -8.75
C ARG A 7 -13.16 5.39 -9.25
N LEU A 8 -12.94 5.51 -10.55
CA LEU A 8 -11.60 5.81 -11.08
C LEU A 8 -11.16 7.25 -10.77
N ILE A 9 -12.11 8.18 -10.67
CA ILE A 9 -11.83 9.61 -10.50
C ILE A 9 -10.90 9.89 -9.30
N PRO A 10 -11.21 9.45 -8.05
CA PRO A 10 -10.32 9.71 -6.92
C PRO A 10 -8.96 9.04 -7.08
N VAL A 11 -8.88 7.86 -7.71
CA VAL A 11 -7.62 7.15 -7.94
C VAL A 11 -6.73 7.91 -8.92
N ILE A 12 -7.30 8.39 -10.03
CA ILE A 12 -6.57 9.16 -11.04
C ILE A 12 -6.13 10.50 -10.47
N LEU A 13 -7.03 11.24 -9.79
CA LEU A 13 -6.70 12.54 -9.22
C LEU A 13 -5.59 12.42 -8.16
N TYR A 14 -5.73 11.50 -7.21
CA TYR A 14 -4.72 11.30 -6.17
C TYR A 14 -3.43 10.71 -6.73
N GLY A 15 -3.51 9.78 -7.68
CA GLY A 15 -2.35 9.20 -8.35
C GLY A 15 -1.53 10.25 -9.09
N THR A 16 -2.17 11.13 -9.86
CA THR A 16 -1.50 12.24 -10.54
C THR A 16 -0.87 13.21 -9.55
N PHE A 17 -1.59 13.58 -8.49
CA PHE A 17 -1.05 14.41 -7.40
C PHE A 17 0.20 13.78 -6.78
N TYR A 18 0.10 12.50 -6.38
CA TYR A 18 1.19 11.77 -5.76
C TYR A 18 2.42 11.70 -6.68
N MET A 19 2.24 11.32 -7.95
CA MET A 19 3.35 11.22 -8.90
C MET A 19 4.01 12.57 -9.16
N THR A 20 3.24 13.66 -9.16
CA THR A 20 3.77 15.02 -9.29
C THR A 20 4.62 15.40 -8.08
N CYS A 21 4.11 15.18 -6.86
CA CYS A 21 4.85 15.47 -5.63
C CYS A 21 6.10 14.60 -5.49
N PHE A 22 5.99 13.30 -5.77
CA PHE A 22 7.11 12.37 -5.74
C PHE A 22 8.21 12.77 -6.73
N SER A 23 7.84 13.05 -7.98
CA SER A 23 8.80 13.48 -9.02
C SER A 23 9.49 14.79 -8.65
N TRP A 24 8.78 15.71 -7.99
CA TRP A 24 9.36 16.94 -7.48
C TRP A 24 10.34 16.68 -6.33
N LEU A 25 9.99 15.83 -5.37
CA LEU A 25 10.86 15.44 -4.25
C LEU A 25 12.16 14.78 -4.72
N GLU A 26 12.09 13.89 -5.71
CA GLU A 26 13.27 13.20 -6.26
C GLU A 26 14.25 14.14 -6.98
N LYS A 27 13.72 15.19 -7.63
CA LYS A 27 14.55 16.17 -8.34
C LYS A 27 15.09 17.27 -7.44
N PHE A 28 14.55 17.44 -6.24
CA PHE A 28 14.90 18.54 -5.36
C PHE A 28 16.18 18.23 -4.57
N PRO A 29 17.32 18.88 -4.88
CA PRO A 29 18.61 18.52 -4.31
C PRO A 29 18.66 18.84 -2.82
N ARG A 30 18.94 17.83 -1.98
CA ARG A 30 19.13 17.97 -0.53
C ARG A 30 20.25 17.08 -0.01
N LYS A 31 20.71 17.36 1.20
CA LYS A 31 21.60 16.46 1.94
C LYS A 31 20.76 15.32 2.51
N TYR A 32 20.99 14.11 2.02
CA TYR A 32 20.30 12.90 2.46
C TYR A 32 20.96 12.30 3.71
N HIS A 33 20.14 11.88 4.66
CA HIS A 33 20.60 11.02 5.74
C HIS A 33 20.62 9.56 5.27
N ILE A 34 21.80 8.94 5.33
CA ILE A 34 21.95 7.55 4.89
C ILE A 34 21.42 6.61 5.96
N ILE A 35 20.40 5.85 5.61
CA ILE A 35 19.84 4.80 6.46
C ILE A 35 20.64 3.52 6.21
N ASN A 36 21.13 2.91 7.28
CA ASN A 36 21.76 1.60 7.23
C ASN A 36 21.56 0.84 8.54
N SER A 37 21.71 -0.48 8.45
CA SER A 37 21.73 -1.41 9.57
C SER A 37 22.77 -2.49 9.32
N THR A 38 23.40 -3.00 10.37
CA THR A 38 24.35 -4.13 10.26
C THR A 38 23.70 -5.38 9.69
N LEU A 39 22.37 -5.53 9.84
CA LEU A 39 21.60 -6.63 9.27
C LEU A 39 21.48 -6.53 7.74
N ASP A 40 21.54 -5.33 7.17
CA ASP A 40 21.41 -5.13 5.71
C ASP A 40 22.54 -5.81 4.95
N TYR A 41 23.73 -5.86 5.55
CA TYR A 41 24.92 -6.49 4.97
C TYR A 41 24.90 -8.02 5.08
N LYS A 42 24.05 -8.59 5.95
CA LYS A 42 23.86 -10.05 6.07
C LYS A 42 22.89 -10.61 5.03
N ILE A 43 22.04 -9.76 4.46
CA ILE A 43 21.10 -10.14 3.41
C ILE A 43 21.90 -10.17 2.09
N PRO A 44 22.04 -11.32 1.41
CA PRO A 44 22.79 -11.36 0.15
C PRO A 44 22.00 -10.63 -0.95
N PHE A 45 22.69 -10.11 -1.97
CA PHE A 45 22.01 -9.69 -3.19
C PHE A 45 21.48 -10.90 -3.95
N CYS A 46 20.28 -10.82 -4.51
CA CYS A 46 19.69 -11.90 -5.32
C CYS A 46 18.85 -11.32 -6.46
N GLU A 47 19.38 -11.39 -7.68
CA GLU A 47 18.81 -10.76 -8.87
C GLU A 47 17.43 -11.31 -9.27
N TYR A 48 17.13 -12.58 -8.97
CA TYR A 48 15.85 -13.22 -9.32
C TYR A 48 14.64 -12.56 -8.66
N PHE A 49 14.87 -11.83 -7.56
CA PHE A 49 13.81 -11.08 -6.87
C PHE A 49 13.35 -9.84 -7.67
N ILE A 50 13.96 -9.52 -8.81
CA ILE A 50 13.43 -8.51 -9.75
C ILE A 50 12.03 -8.85 -10.25
N ILE A 51 11.70 -10.15 -10.35
CA ILE A 51 10.37 -10.60 -10.76
C ILE A 51 9.29 -10.17 -9.74
N PRO A 52 9.33 -10.58 -8.45
CA PRO A 52 8.35 -10.12 -7.49
C PRO A 52 8.37 -8.60 -7.29
N TYR A 53 9.53 -7.94 -7.43
CA TYR A 53 9.61 -6.48 -7.37
C TYR A 53 8.74 -5.82 -8.46
N PHE A 54 8.88 -6.22 -9.73
CA PHE A 54 8.03 -5.67 -10.79
C PHE A 54 6.57 -6.15 -10.72
N LEU A 55 6.31 -7.35 -10.20
CA LEU A 55 4.94 -7.81 -9.95
C LEU A 55 4.19 -6.92 -8.94
N TRP A 56 4.90 -6.14 -8.10
CA TRP A 56 4.27 -5.18 -7.20
C TRP A 56 3.34 -4.22 -7.93
N PHE A 57 3.76 -3.67 -9.07
CA PHE A 57 2.92 -2.74 -9.85
C PHE A 57 1.61 -3.41 -10.28
N LEU A 58 1.69 -4.63 -10.80
CA LEU A 58 0.52 -5.42 -11.19
C LEU A 58 -0.35 -5.82 -9.98
N TYR A 59 0.27 -6.11 -8.84
CA TYR A 59 -0.42 -6.47 -7.62
C TYR A 59 -1.25 -5.31 -7.07
N ILE A 60 -0.65 -4.11 -6.97
CA ILE A 60 -1.36 -2.92 -6.50
C ILE A 60 -2.43 -2.49 -7.50
N ALA A 61 -2.10 -2.37 -8.79
CA ALA A 61 -3.05 -2.00 -9.82
C ALA A 61 -4.20 -3.01 -9.91
N GLY A 62 -3.90 -4.31 -9.95
CA GLY A 62 -4.87 -5.38 -9.98
C GLY A 62 -5.80 -5.39 -8.76
N THR A 63 -5.25 -5.13 -7.57
CA THR A 63 -6.06 -4.99 -6.34
C THR A 63 -7.00 -3.80 -6.45
N VAL A 64 -6.52 -2.62 -6.81
CA VAL A 64 -7.36 -1.41 -6.96
C VAL A 64 -8.45 -1.63 -8.02
N LEU A 65 -8.09 -2.18 -9.18
CA LEU A 65 -9.04 -2.50 -10.25
C LEU A 65 -10.07 -3.54 -9.81
N PHE A 66 -9.67 -4.55 -9.04
CA PHE A 66 -10.59 -5.51 -8.45
C PHE A 66 -11.64 -4.82 -7.56
N PHE A 67 -11.21 -3.93 -6.65
CA PHE A 67 -12.15 -3.22 -5.78
C PHE A 67 -13.02 -2.18 -6.53
N ILE A 68 -12.54 -1.62 -7.63
CA ILE A 68 -13.32 -0.72 -8.48
C ILE A 68 -14.40 -1.48 -9.24
N PHE A 69 -14.02 -2.56 -9.94
CA PHE A 69 -14.87 -3.20 -10.94
C PHE A 69 -15.59 -4.45 -10.45
N PHE A 70 -15.05 -5.17 -9.47
CA PHE A 70 -15.57 -6.47 -9.06
C PHE A 70 -16.05 -6.50 -7.60
N ASN A 71 -15.70 -5.51 -6.78
CA ASN A 71 -16.24 -5.37 -5.43
C ASN A 71 -17.47 -4.45 -5.38
N GLU A 72 -18.54 -4.95 -4.77
CA GLU A 72 -19.80 -4.21 -4.66
C GLU A 72 -19.86 -3.37 -3.39
N ASP A 73 -19.15 -3.78 -2.34
CA ASP A 73 -19.10 -3.09 -1.06
C ASP A 73 -18.28 -1.79 -1.17
N LYS A 74 -18.99 -0.65 -1.11
CA LYS A 74 -18.38 0.69 -1.20
C LYS A 74 -17.46 0.97 -0.02
N ILE A 75 -17.75 0.44 1.17
CA ILE A 75 -16.95 0.68 2.38
C ILE A 75 -15.62 -0.04 2.26
N GLU A 76 -15.63 -1.30 1.79
CA GLU A 76 -14.38 -2.04 1.57
C GLU A 76 -13.48 -1.36 0.52
N TYR A 77 -14.06 -0.86 -0.57
CA TYR A 77 -13.33 -0.06 -1.58
C TYR A 77 -12.77 1.24 -0.98
N GLN A 78 -13.56 1.99 -0.20
CA GLN A 78 -13.11 3.22 0.45
C GLN A 78 -12.00 2.94 1.46
N ASN A 79 -12.12 1.87 2.25
CA ASN A 79 -11.09 1.46 3.22
C ASN A 79 -9.77 1.14 2.52
N LEU A 80 -9.78 0.46 1.36
CA LEU A 80 -8.57 0.24 0.57
C LEU A 80 -7.94 1.56 0.14
N LEU A 81 -8.72 2.46 -0.49
CA LEU A 81 -8.19 3.72 -1.01
C LEU A 81 -7.67 4.65 0.08
N ILE A 82 -8.40 4.76 1.20
CA ILE A 82 -7.97 5.56 2.34
C ILE A 82 -6.69 4.96 2.94
N ASN A 83 -6.59 3.63 3.05
CA ASN A 83 -5.39 2.99 3.57
C ASN A 83 -4.17 3.24 2.68
N LEU A 84 -4.28 3.00 1.37
CA LEU A 84 -3.22 3.31 0.42
C LEU A 84 -2.87 4.80 0.43
N GLY A 85 -3.88 5.68 0.43
CA GLY A 85 -3.68 7.13 0.48
C GLY A 85 -2.97 7.60 1.75
N ILE A 86 -3.23 7.01 2.92
CA ILE A 86 -2.50 7.31 4.16
C ILE A 86 -1.02 6.95 4.01
N GLY A 87 -0.70 5.74 3.56
CA GLY A 87 0.69 5.31 3.39
C GLY A 87 1.45 6.16 2.38
N MET A 88 0.83 6.41 1.23
CA MET A 88 1.40 7.25 0.17
C MET A 88 1.60 8.70 0.62
N THR A 89 0.65 9.28 1.35
CA THR A 89 0.79 10.64 1.90
C THR A 89 1.86 10.70 2.98
N LEU A 90 1.88 9.71 3.89
CA LEU A 90 2.89 9.61 4.95
C LEU A 90 4.29 9.54 4.35
N PHE A 91 4.47 8.73 3.31
CA PHE A 91 5.72 8.65 2.58
C PHE A 91 6.16 10.02 2.05
N LEU A 92 5.29 10.75 1.33
CA LEU A 92 5.63 12.09 0.83
C LEU A 92 6.01 13.06 1.95
N ILE A 93 5.28 13.04 3.08
CA ILE A 93 5.57 13.90 4.24
C ILE A 93 6.94 13.57 4.85
N VAL A 94 7.22 12.29 5.08
CA VAL A 94 8.50 11.85 5.64
C VAL A 94 9.65 12.21 4.70
N SER A 95 9.51 11.94 3.40
CA SER A 95 10.51 12.29 2.38
C SER A 95 10.73 13.81 2.28
N TYR A 96 9.71 14.62 2.53
CA TYR A 96 9.84 16.07 2.57
C TYR A 96 10.59 16.59 3.81
N VAL A 97 10.21 16.10 5.00
CA VAL A 97 10.73 16.59 6.30
C VAL A 97 12.07 15.94 6.66
N TYR A 98 12.27 14.70 6.23
CA TYR A 98 13.44 13.87 6.52
C TYR A 98 13.98 13.23 5.24
N PRO A 99 14.70 13.99 4.41
CA PRO A 99 15.37 13.47 3.22
C PRO A 99 16.34 12.36 3.62
N ASN A 100 16.08 11.15 3.12
CA ASN A 100 16.85 9.95 3.44
C ASN A 100 17.31 9.22 2.18
N GLY A 101 18.28 8.31 2.31
CA GLY A 101 18.74 7.50 1.19
C GLY A 101 19.53 6.29 1.62
N LEU A 102 19.99 5.50 0.65
CA LEU A 102 20.69 4.23 0.87
C LEU A 102 22.02 4.18 0.13
N SER A 103 22.97 3.47 0.72
CA SER A 103 24.26 3.10 0.11
C SER A 103 24.45 1.58 0.11
N LEU A 104 23.39 0.84 -0.26
CA LEU A 104 23.34 -0.63 -0.20
C LEU A 104 23.54 -1.32 -1.55
N ARG A 105 23.32 -0.60 -2.66
CA ARG A 105 23.36 -1.18 -4.01
C ARG A 105 24.79 -1.63 -4.37
N PRO A 106 24.97 -2.82 -4.97
CA PRO A 106 26.28 -3.28 -5.39
C PRO A 106 26.84 -2.38 -6.50
N THR A 107 28.15 -2.14 -6.49
CA THR A 107 28.83 -1.37 -7.55
C THR A 107 29.05 -2.19 -8.81
N LYS A 108 29.07 -3.52 -8.70
CA LYS A 108 29.16 -4.48 -9.80
C LYS A 108 28.31 -5.71 -9.49
N PHE A 109 27.66 -6.27 -10.50
CA PHE A 109 27.01 -7.56 -10.37
C PHE A 109 28.02 -8.70 -10.54
N ALA A 110 27.83 -9.78 -9.78
CA ALA A 110 28.73 -10.94 -9.82
C ALA A 110 28.49 -11.84 -11.05
N ARG A 111 27.32 -11.70 -11.68
CA ARG A 111 26.88 -12.50 -12.84
C ARG A 111 26.41 -11.56 -13.93
N ASP A 112 26.44 -12.07 -15.15
CA ASP A 112 25.93 -11.40 -16.34
C ASP A 112 24.75 -12.23 -16.88
N ASN A 113 23.52 -11.74 -16.67
CA ASN A 113 22.29 -12.36 -17.14
C ASN A 113 21.14 -11.34 -17.23
N ILE A 114 20.03 -11.75 -17.86
CA ILE A 114 18.86 -10.89 -18.04
C ILE A 114 18.30 -10.31 -16.74
N PHE A 115 18.41 -11.01 -15.60
CA PHE A 115 17.94 -10.48 -14.32
C PHE A 115 18.84 -9.37 -13.81
N THR A 116 20.17 -9.49 -13.95
CA THR A 116 21.09 -8.41 -13.58
C THR A 116 20.93 -7.20 -14.48
N ASP A 117 20.60 -7.38 -15.76
CA ASP A 117 20.27 -6.27 -16.66
C ASP A 117 19.01 -5.54 -16.23
N LEU A 118 17.96 -6.28 -15.86
CA LEU A 118 16.71 -5.71 -15.36
C LEU A 118 16.91 -4.98 -14.03
N VAL A 119 17.76 -5.50 -13.13
CA VAL A 119 18.13 -4.78 -11.90
C VAL A 119 18.94 -3.52 -12.21
N GLY A 120 19.87 -3.60 -13.15
CA GLY A 120 20.63 -2.44 -13.63
C GLY A 120 19.71 -1.36 -14.16
N PHE A 121 18.74 -1.72 -15.00
CA PHE A 121 17.70 -0.80 -15.49
C PHE A 121 16.86 -0.24 -14.35
N LEU A 122 16.40 -1.07 -13.40
CA LEU A 122 15.67 -0.60 -12.23
C LEU A 122 16.49 0.47 -11.47
N TYR A 123 17.79 0.27 -11.30
CA TYR A 123 18.65 1.21 -10.60
C TYR A 123 18.85 2.55 -11.32
N THR A 124 18.58 2.65 -12.62
CA THR A 124 18.65 3.92 -13.37
C THR A 124 17.35 4.71 -13.31
N ILE A 125 16.21 4.04 -13.15
CA ILE A 125 14.89 4.69 -13.12
C ILE A 125 14.35 4.92 -11.70
N ASP A 126 14.89 4.19 -10.72
CA ASP A 126 14.52 4.26 -9.31
C ASP A 126 15.76 4.63 -8.51
N THR A 127 15.75 5.82 -7.91
CA THR A 127 16.87 6.36 -7.14
C THR A 127 16.90 5.76 -5.73
N PRO A 128 18.08 5.61 -5.09
CA PRO A 128 18.17 5.12 -3.71
C PRO A 128 17.89 6.25 -2.70
N THR A 129 16.97 7.15 -3.00
CA THR A 129 16.63 8.35 -2.23
C THR A 129 15.15 8.30 -1.81
N ASN A 130 14.84 8.92 -0.68
CA ASN A 130 13.51 8.98 -0.08
C ASN A 130 12.85 7.60 0.01
N VAL A 131 13.48 6.66 0.70
CA VAL A 131 13.05 5.25 0.77
C VAL A 131 12.24 4.91 2.04
N LEU A 132 12.29 5.77 3.06
CA LEU A 132 11.64 5.56 4.36
C LEU A 132 10.29 6.30 4.42
N PRO A 133 9.20 5.66 4.88
CA PRO A 133 8.99 4.21 5.03
C PRO A 133 8.87 3.51 3.67
N SER A 134 9.16 2.20 3.61
CA SER A 134 9.06 1.48 2.35
C SER A 134 7.60 1.40 1.86
N ILE A 135 7.33 2.07 0.74
CA ILE A 135 6.00 2.09 0.11
C ILE A 135 5.63 0.75 -0.52
N HIS A 136 6.62 0.02 -1.05
CA HIS A 136 6.45 -1.33 -1.56
C HIS A 136 5.91 -2.25 -0.47
N VAL A 137 6.48 -2.16 0.73
CA VAL A 137 6.07 -2.94 1.90
C VAL A 137 4.70 -2.49 2.39
N TYR A 138 4.51 -1.19 2.63
CA TYR A 138 3.25 -0.67 3.16
C TYR A 138 2.07 -1.03 2.24
N ASN A 139 2.17 -0.69 0.96
CA ASN A 139 1.07 -0.89 0.01
C ASN A 139 0.78 -2.39 -0.20
N SER A 140 1.80 -3.25 -0.16
CA SER A 140 1.59 -4.70 -0.28
C SER A 140 0.83 -5.26 0.93
N VAL A 141 1.20 -4.86 2.15
CA VAL A 141 0.48 -5.24 3.37
C VAL A 141 -0.94 -4.69 3.36
N ALA A 142 -1.13 -3.42 2.97
CA ALA A 142 -2.45 -2.81 2.86
C ALA A 142 -3.35 -3.53 1.83
N ALA A 143 -2.81 -3.87 0.66
CA ALA A 143 -3.50 -4.64 -0.37
C ALA A 143 -3.86 -6.04 0.11
N PHE A 144 -2.92 -6.75 0.75
CA PHE A 144 -3.17 -8.07 1.32
C PHE A 144 -4.28 -8.02 2.36
N CYS A 145 -4.22 -7.08 3.32
CA CYS A 145 -5.26 -6.92 4.33
C CYS A 145 -6.63 -6.64 3.71
N ALA A 146 -6.70 -5.80 2.68
CA ALA A 146 -7.96 -5.52 1.99
C ALA A 146 -8.52 -6.78 1.30
N LEU A 147 -7.69 -7.50 0.54
CA LEU A 147 -8.09 -8.75 -0.13
C LEU A 147 -8.50 -9.84 0.88
N ASN A 148 -7.76 -9.96 1.98
CA ASN A 148 -7.99 -10.94 3.02
C ASN A 148 -9.26 -10.66 3.84
N ASN A 149 -9.64 -9.39 3.98
CA ASN A 149 -10.86 -8.96 4.68
C ASN A 149 -12.07 -8.80 3.75
N CYS A 150 -11.88 -8.83 2.43
CA CYS A 150 -12.96 -8.70 1.46
C CYS A 150 -13.97 -9.85 1.61
N LYS A 151 -15.24 -9.51 1.83
CA LYS A 151 -16.34 -10.49 1.98
C LYS A 151 -16.43 -11.43 0.78
N LYS A 152 -16.28 -10.89 -0.43
CA LYS A 152 -16.36 -11.66 -1.68
C LYS A 152 -15.26 -12.70 -1.79
N LEU A 153 -14.08 -12.45 -1.24
CA LEU A 153 -12.92 -13.34 -1.31
C LEU A 153 -12.83 -14.34 -0.14
N GLN A 154 -13.74 -14.30 0.84
CA GLN A 154 -13.67 -15.21 1.99
C GLN A 154 -13.73 -16.69 1.61
N LYS A 155 -14.48 -17.03 0.55
CA LYS A 155 -14.57 -18.40 0.01
C LYS A 155 -13.41 -18.76 -0.93
N HIS A 156 -12.60 -17.79 -1.35
CA HIS A 156 -11.52 -17.99 -2.33
C HIS A 156 -10.15 -18.06 -1.62
N ARG A 157 -9.92 -19.15 -0.88
CA ARG A 157 -8.68 -19.35 -0.11
C ARG A 157 -7.42 -19.27 -0.98
N GLY A 158 -7.46 -19.78 -2.21
CA GLY A 158 -6.34 -19.71 -3.15
C GLY A 158 -5.88 -18.27 -3.40
N ILE A 159 -6.80 -17.35 -3.73
CA ILE A 159 -6.50 -15.93 -3.90
C ILE A 159 -5.94 -15.33 -2.60
N ARG A 160 -6.59 -15.68 -1.47
CA ARG A 160 -6.15 -15.47 -0.08
C ARG A 160 -4.64 -15.63 0.11
N VAL A 161 -4.23 -16.87 -0.13
CA VAL A 161 -2.89 -17.38 0.11
C VAL A 161 -1.90 -16.84 -0.93
N SER A 162 -2.29 -16.76 -2.20
CA SER A 162 -1.43 -16.19 -3.24
C SER A 162 -1.11 -14.72 -2.98
N ALA A 163 -2.08 -13.93 -2.51
CA ALA A 163 -1.85 -12.53 -2.12
C ALA A 163 -0.88 -12.41 -0.94
N PHE A 164 -0.98 -13.31 0.05
CA PHE A 164 -0.04 -13.38 1.17
C PHE A 164 1.38 -13.71 0.69
N ILE A 165 1.53 -14.78 -0.09
CA ILE A 165 2.82 -15.22 -0.63
C ILE A 165 3.45 -14.10 -1.46
N LEU A 166 2.69 -13.50 -2.37
CA LEU A 166 3.19 -12.42 -3.21
C LEU A 166 3.61 -11.20 -2.38
N THR A 167 2.86 -10.86 -1.33
CA THR A 167 3.22 -9.78 -0.40
C THR A 167 4.55 -10.06 0.28
N VAL A 168 4.77 -11.28 0.78
CA VAL A 168 6.04 -11.69 1.38
C VAL A 168 7.18 -11.61 0.36
N LEU A 169 6.97 -12.11 -0.86
CA LEU A 169 7.97 -12.06 -1.93
C LEU A 169 8.33 -10.63 -2.33
N ILE A 170 7.36 -9.70 -2.36
CA ILE A 170 7.61 -8.28 -2.62
C ILE A 170 8.45 -7.69 -1.49
N ILE A 171 8.09 -7.93 -0.21
CA ILE A 171 8.85 -7.42 0.94
C ILE A 171 10.28 -7.95 0.93
N LEU A 172 10.47 -9.23 0.63
CA LEU A 172 11.81 -9.80 0.50
C LEU A 172 12.56 -9.17 -0.68
N SER A 173 11.88 -8.95 -1.82
CA SER A 173 12.50 -8.41 -3.02
C SER A 173 13.14 -7.06 -2.81
N THR A 174 12.53 -6.19 -1.99
CA THR A 174 13.09 -4.88 -1.72
C THR A 174 14.46 -4.96 -1.03
N MET A 175 14.66 -5.93 -0.14
CA MET A 175 15.92 -6.11 0.57
C MET A 175 16.95 -6.88 -0.27
N PHE A 176 16.52 -7.95 -0.96
CA PHE A 176 17.41 -8.74 -1.83
C PHE A 176 17.93 -7.93 -3.02
N LEU A 177 17.14 -6.97 -3.52
CA LEU A 177 17.55 -6.04 -4.58
C LEU A 177 18.21 -4.77 -4.03
N LYS A 178 18.47 -4.67 -2.73
CA LYS A 178 19.13 -3.50 -2.12
C LYS A 178 18.40 -2.17 -2.41
N GLN A 179 17.07 -2.24 -2.51
CA GLN A 179 16.18 -1.09 -2.67
C GLN A 179 15.73 -0.51 -1.34
N HIS A 180 15.67 -1.33 -0.30
CA HIS A 180 15.30 -0.90 1.05
C HIS A 180 16.23 -1.52 2.09
N SER A 181 16.54 -0.75 3.13
CA SER A 181 17.09 -1.25 4.39
C SER A 181 16.01 -1.99 5.17
N ILE A 182 16.41 -2.91 6.05
CA ILE A 182 15.52 -3.54 7.03
C ILE A 182 14.80 -2.50 7.91
N CYS A 183 15.43 -1.34 8.15
CA CYS A 183 14.81 -0.23 8.86
C CYS A 183 13.58 0.28 8.10
N ASP A 184 13.72 0.52 6.78
CA ASP A 184 12.61 0.99 5.94
C ASP A 184 11.46 -0.01 5.89
N VAL A 185 11.81 -1.30 5.84
CA VAL A 185 10.86 -2.42 5.85
C VAL A 185 10.12 -2.49 7.18
N ALA A 186 10.83 -2.45 8.31
CA ALA A 186 10.25 -2.49 9.64
C ALA A 186 9.30 -1.31 9.88
N THR A 187 9.71 -0.10 9.49
CA THR A 187 8.87 1.10 9.59
C THR A 187 7.65 1.01 8.66
N GLY A 188 7.82 0.51 7.43
CA GLY A 188 6.72 0.24 6.50
C GLY A 188 5.68 -0.73 7.04
N ILE A 189 6.12 -1.87 7.62
CA ILE A 189 5.22 -2.84 8.28
C ILE A 189 4.52 -2.19 9.47
N THR A 190 5.26 -1.47 10.32
CA THR A 190 4.72 -0.83 11.52
C THR A 190 3.59 0.14 11.16
N PHE A 191 3.82 1.01 10.18
CA PHE A 191 2.79 1.95 9.73
C PHE A 191 1.61 1.26 9.05
N ALA A 192 1.84 0.19 8.28
CA ALA A 192 0.76 -0.56 7.65
C ALA A 192 -0.13 -1.29 8.66
N VAL A 193 0.47 -1.83 9.74
CA VAL A 193 -0.28 -2.45 10.84
C VAL A 193 -1.07 -1.39 11.62
N ALA A 194 -0.45 -0.24 11.91
CA ALA A 194 -1.11 0.88 12.59
C ALA A 194 -2.32 1.40 11.79
N SER A 195 -2.15 1.62 10.49
CA SER A 195 -3.24 2.07 9.61
C SER A 195 -4.33 1.02 9.47
N TYR A 196 -3.97 -0.26 9.40
CA TYR A 196 -4.93 -1.36 9.40
C TYR A 196 -5.80 -1.35 10.66
N ILE A 197 -5.19 -1.21 11.85
CA ILE A 197 -5.92 -1.13 13.12
C ILE A 197 -6.87 0.06 13.11
N MET A 198 -6.39 1.24 12.70
CA MET A 198 -7.19 2.46 12.64
C MET A 198 -8.41 2.31 11.73
N ILE A 199 -8.23 1.77 10.52
CA ILE A 199 -9.30 1.69 9.52
C ILE A 199 -10.26 0.53 9.82
N TYR A 200 -9.72 -0.67 10.00
CA TYR A 200 -10.54 -1.88 10.05
C TYR A 200 -11.02 -2.23 11.46
N LYS A 201 -10.37 -1.75 12.52
CA LYS A 201 -10.84 -1.99 13.90
C LYS A 201 -11.50 -0.77 14.53
N VAL A 202 -10.99 0.44 14.31
CA VAL A 202 -11.55 1.64 14.96
C VAL A 202 -12.66 2.24 14.12
N TYR A 203 -12.34 2.68 12.89
CA TYR A 203 -13.29 3.38 12.02
C TYR A 203 -14.48 2.48 11.63
N ALA A 204 -14.22 1.24 11.20
CA ALA A 204 -15.28 0.29 10.85
C ALA A 204 -16.24 -0.02 12.02
N ARG A 205 -15.73 -0.13 13.26
CA ARG A 205 -16.57 -0.33 14.45
C ARG A 205 -17.38 0.92 14.81
N GLY A 206 -16.79 2.12 14.65
CA GLY A 206 -17.47 3.40 14.84
C GLY A 206 -18.70 3.52 13.92
N ASN A 207 -18.49 3.34 12.62
CA ASN A 207 -19.56 3.39 11.62
C ASN A 207 -20.65 2.33 11.87
N ALA A 208 -20.28 1.11 12.29
CA ALA A 208 -21.25 0.08 12.60
C ALA A 208 -22.16 0.46 13.77
N LYS A 209 -21.59 1.05 14.84
CA LYS A 209 -22.35 1.54 15.99
C LYS A 209 -23.27 2.69 15.62
N GLU A 210 -22.79 3.63 14.81
CA GLU A 210 -23.57 4.80 14.38
C GLU A 210 -24.75 4.39 13.48
N ASN A 211 -24.51 3.52 12.50
CA ASN A 211 -25.56 2.95 11.65
C ASN A 211 -26.61 2.16 12.45
N ALA A 212 -26.19 1.44 13.51
CA ALA A 212 -27.12 0.74 14.40
C ALA A 212 -27.99 1.70 15.20
N LYS A 213 -27.41 2.78 15.73
CA LYS A 213 -28.14 3.84 16.44
C LYS A 213 -29.16 4.52 15.51
N GLU A 214 -28.75 4.83 14.28
CA GLU A 214 -29.64 5.47 13.32
C GLU A 214 -30.82 4.58 12.93
N LYS A 215 -30.56 3.30 12.64
CA LYS A 215 -31.64 2.32 12.41
C LYS A 215 -32.61 2.23 13.59
N HIS A 216 -32.09 2.21 14.82
CA HIS A 216 -32.91 2.18 16.02
C HIS A 216 -33.77 3.46 16.17
N ARG A 217 -33.18 4.64 15.92
CA ARG A 217 -33.91 5.92 15.92
C ARG A 217 -35.02 5.96 14.88
N VAL A 218 -34.76 5.51 13.66
CA VAL A 218 -35.76 5.46 12.58
C VAL A 218 -36.90 4.51 12.92
N ILE A 219 -36.61 3.32 13.45
CA ILE A 219 -37.64 2.36 13.89
C ILE A 219 -38.47 2.95 15.02
N TYR A 220 -37.84 3.54 16.03
CA TYR A 220 -38.53 4.17 17.15
C TYR A 220 -39.42 5.34 16.70
N ALA A 221 -38.92 6.21 15.81
CA ALA A 221 -39.69 7.33 15.24
C ALA A 221 -40.89 6.86 14.41
N LYS A 222 -40.76 5.74 13.68
CA LYS A 222 -41.85 5.15 12.90
C LYS A 222 -42.95 4.55 13.81
N ASN A 223 -42.56 3.95 14.93
CA ASN A 223 -43.49 3.31 15.87
C ASN A 223 -44.18 4.30 16.82
N ARG A 224 -43.75 5.57 16.87
CA ARG A 224 -44.36 6.63 17.70
C ARG A 224 -45.49 7.41 17.00
N LYS A 225 -45.83 7.06 15.75
CA LYS A 225 -46.98 7.60 15.00
C LYS A 225 -48.08 6.53 14.83
N PRO A 226 -48.78 6.20 15.91
CA PRO A 226 -50.24 6.17 15.90
C PRO A 226 -50.78 7.04 17.04
N ASP A 227 -52.00 7.58 16.87
CA ASP A 227 -52.80 8.28 17.90
C ASP A 227 -52.67 9.82 17.99
N GLN A 228 -52.85 10.54 16.88
CA GLN A 228 -53.20 11.98 16.94
C GLN A 228 -54.38 12.39 16.04
N HIS A 229 -55.26 11.47 15.66
CA HIS A 229 -56.57 11.81 15.10
C HIS A 229 -57.65 10.93 15.74
N SER A 230 -58.22 11.44 16.84
CA SER A 230 -59.56 11.11 17.33
C SER A 230 -60.21 12.38 17.83
#